data_AF-A0A538T8M5-F1
#
_entry.id   AF-A0A538T8M5-F1
#
_cell.length_a   1.000
_cell.length_b   1.000
_cell.length_c   1.000
_cell.angle_alpha   90.00
_cell.angle_beta   90.00
_cell.angle_gamma   90.00
#
_symmetry.space_group_name_H-M   'P 1'
#
loop_
_entity.id
_entity.type
_entity.pdbx_description
1 polymer ?
#
loop_
_entity_poly.entity_id
_entity_poly.type
_entity_poly.pdbx_seq_one_letter_code
_entity_poly.pdbx_strand_id
1 'polypeptide(L)'
;MAASTPLGAKVDENGCPLDSDGDKVFDGLDQCPGTPKGCTVNSAGCPTDQDGDGVCDGVDQCADTPKGATVDLNGCPSDDDGDGVPNGIDKCPGTMKGCVVNDTGCPKDSDGDGVCDGLDRCPDTPHGTQVSTDGCPIEVIERETELLDTGMMRLQNVNFETGKANIAPESYPVLDIVGQVLVKWPGLKIEVGGHTDSRGQPAKNQALSEARANAVLSYLTGKFSTLQPSQYTVKGYGPTKPIAPNSSALNMAKNRRVEFVVINKEVL
;
A
#
# COMPACT_ATOMS: atom_id res chain seq x y z
N MET A 1 -1.99 -34.84 -65.83
CA MET A 1 -3.38 -35.19 -65.48
C MET A 1 -3.98 -33.94 -64.88
N ALA A 2 -4.94 -33.30 -65.55
CA ALA A 2 -5.61 -32.13 -64.99
C ALA A 2 -6.35 -32.58 -63.73
N ALA A 3 -6.07 -31.94 -62.60
CA ALA A 3 -6.83 -32.16 -61.38
C ALA A 3 -8.30 -31.84 -61.71
N SER A 4 -9.19 -32.83 -61.59
CA SER A 4 -10.61 -32.63 -61.81
C SER A 4 -11.13 -31.67 -60.74
N THR A 5 -11.78 -30.58 -61.16
CA THR A 5 -12.45 -29.62 -60.29
C THR A 5 -13.37 -30.37 -59.31
N PRO A 6 -13.25 -30.14 -57.99
CA PRO A 6 -14.11 -30.77 -56.99
C PRO A 6 -15.59 -30.53 -57.29
N LEU A 7 -16.40 -31.57 -57.12
CA LEU A 7 -17.85 -31.48 -57.31
C LEU A 7 -18.45 -30.48 -56.32
N GLY A 8 -19.12 -29.45 -56.83
CA GLY A 8 -19.74 -28.38 -56.03
C GLY A 8 -18.95 -27.07 -55.99
N ALA A 9 -17.70 -27.06 -56.46
CA ALA A 9 -16.95 -25.81 -56.62
C ALA A 9 -17.51 -24.95 -57.76
N LYS A 10 -17.57 -23.64 -57.55
CA LYS A 10 -17.81 -22.65 -58.62
C LYS A 10 -16.56 -22.54 -59.47
N VAL A 11 -16.76 -22.35 -60.77
CA VAL A 11 -15.69 -22.26 -61.76
C VAL A 11 -15.82 -21.01 -62.62
N ASP A 12 -14.71 -20.55 -63.18
CA ASP A 12 -14.68 -19.49 -64.20
C ASP A 12 -15.19 -19.98 -65.58
N GLU A 13 -15.14 -19.09 -66.57
CA GLU A 13 -15.53 -19.38 -67.95
C GLU A 13 -14.69 -20.49 -68.63
N ASN A 14 -13.51 -20.82 -68.09
CA ASN A 14 -12.62 -21.86 -68.57
C ASN A 14 -12.72 -23.17 -67.75
N GLY A 15 -13.59 -23.20 -66.72
CA GLY A 15 -13.77 -24.35 -65.84
C GLY A 15 -12.76 -24.47 -64.69
N CYS A 16 -11.95 -23.44 -64.44
CA CYS A 16 -11.03 -23.39 -63.31
C CYS A 16 -11.78 -23.06 -62.01
N PRO A 17 -11.58 -23.78 -60.90
CA PRO A 17 -12.22 -23.46 -59.64
C PRO A 17 -11.79 -22.08 -59.13
N LEU A 18 -12.76 -21.32 -58.63
CA LEU A 18 -12.55 -20.02 -58.01
C LEU A 18 -12.29 -20.18 -56.50
N ASP A 19 -11.47 -19.30 -55.95
CA ASP A 19 -11.15 -19.19 -54.52
C ASP A 19 -11.01 -17.70 -54.24
N SER A 20 -12.13 -17.07 -53.86
CA SER A 20 -12.28 -15.61 -53.84
C SER A 20 -11.51 -14.95 -52.69
N ASP A 21 -11.37 -15.61 -51.54
CA ASP A 21 -10.63 -15.11 -50.37
C ASP A 21 -9.25 -15.77 -50.19
N GLY A 22 -8.95 -16.83 -50.94
CA GLY A 22 -7.63 -17.44 -51.02
C GLY A 22 -7.31 -18.34 -49.84
N ASP A 23 -8.34 -18.88 -49.18
CA ASP A 23 -8.22 -19.72 -47.98
C ASP A 23 -7.95 -21.20 -48.30
N LYS A 24 -7.88 -21.54 -49.61
CA LYS A 24 -7.68 -22.87 -50.20
C LYS A 24 -8.93 -23.76 -50.19
N VAL A 25 -10.10 -23.20 -49.91
CA VAL A 25 -11.40 -23.85 -50.07
C VAL A 25 -12.14 -23.15 -51.20
N PHE A 26 -12.38 -23.88 -52.29
CA PHE A 26 -12.97 -23.28 -53.48
C PHE A 26 -14.38 -22.73 -53.23
N ASP A 27 -14.69 -21.61 -53.87
CA ASP A 27 -15.99 -20.97 -53.89
C ASP A 27 -17.10 -22.01 -54.14
N GLY A 28 -18.21 -21.93 -53.42
CA GLY A 28 -19.33 -22.88 -53.54
C GLY A 28 -19.18 -24.16 -52.70
N LEU A 29 -17.95 -24.51 -52.30
CA LEU A 29 -17.69 -25.44 -51.18
C LEU A 29 -17.40 -24.70 -49.87
N ASP A 30 -16.90 -23.48 -49.98
CA ASP A 30 -16.65 -22.58 -48.85
C ASP A 30 -17.94 -22.08 -48.21
N GLN A 31 -18.04 -22.28 -46.89
CA GLN A 31 -19.14 -21.86 -46.02
C GLN A 31 -18.89 -20.51 -45.33
N CYS A 32 -17.66 -20.00 -45.37
CA CYS A 32 -17.21 -18.78 -44.71
C CYS A 32 -16.49 -17.83 -45.68
N PRO A 33 -17.21 -17.31 -46.70
CA PRO A 33 -16.61 -16.44 -47.70
C PRO A 33 -16.07 -15.14 -47.07
N GLY A 34 -14.80 -14.86 -47.31
CA GLY A 34 -14.09 -13.70 -46.77
C GLY A 34 -13.22 -14.01 -45.56
N THR A 35 -12.75 -15.25 -45.43
CA THR A 35 -11.80 -15.64 -44.39
C THR A 35 -10.55 -14.75 -44.44
N PRO A 36 -10.11 -14.19 -43.29
CA PRO A 36 -8.92 -13.36 -43.26
C PRO A 36 -7.67 -14.12 -43.75
N LYS A 37 -6.88 -13.45 -44.58
CA LYS A 37 -5.66 -14.03 -45.14
C LYS A 37 -4.70 -14.43 -44.02
N GLY A 38 -4.28 -15.69 -44.04
CA GLY A 38 -3.34 -16.26 -43.07
C GLY A 38 -4.01 -17.12 -42.01
N CYS A 39 -5.34 -17.05 -41.86
CA CYS A 39 -6.06 -17.97 -40.99
C CYS A 39 -5.87 -19.42 -41.45
N THR A 40 -5.77 -20.32 -40.50
CA THR A 40 -5.99 -21.75 -40.68
C THR A 40 -7.50 -21.96 -40.74
N VAL A 41 -7.95 -22.75 -41.72
CA VAL A 41 -9.36 -23.05 -41.92
C VAL A 41 -9.63 -24.54 -41.75
N ASN A 42 -10.84 -24.86 -41.33
CA ASN A 42 -11.34 -26.23 -41.35
C ASN A 42 -11.74 -26.65 -42.78
N SER A 43 -12.25 -27.87 -42.94
CA SER A 43 -12.64 -28.40 -44.27
C SER A 43 -13.79 -27.64 -44.96
N ALA A 44 -14.45 -26.73 -44.27
CA ALA A 44 -15.54 -25.92 -44.79
C ALA A 44 -15.13 -24.47 -45.13
N GLY A 45 -13.84 -24.12 -45.04
CA GLY A 45 -13.34 -22.76 -45.31
C GLY A 45 -13.50 -21.79 -44.14
N CYS A 46 -13.96 -22.28 -42.97
CA CYS A 46 -14.16 -21.42 -41.82
C CYS A 46 -12.89 -21.35 -40.95
N PRO A 47 -12.49 -20.15 -40.50
CA PRO A 47 -11.32 -19.97 -39.65
C PRO A 47 -11.48 -20.76 -38.35
N THR A 48 -10.40 -21.37 -37.91
CA THR A 48 -10.32 -21.99 -36.58
C THR A 48 -9.68 -21.02 -35.59
N ASP A 49 -10.05 -21.13 -34.32
CA ASP A 49 -9.57 -20.31 -33.20
C ASP A 49 -9.56 -21.25 -31.99
N GLN A 50 -8.37 -21.78 -31.66
CA GLN A 50 -8.23 -22.89 -30.74
C GLN A 50 -8.41 -22.48 -29.27
N ASP A 51 -7.86 -21.34 -28.87
CA ASP A 51 -7.97 -20.83 -27.50
C ASP A 51 -9.19 -19.90 -27.30
N GLY A 52 -9.80 -19.45 -28.40
CA GLY A 52 -11.04 -18.69 -28.39
C GLY A 52 -10.85 -17.23 -28.03
N ASP A 53 -9.66 -16.66 -28.30
CA ASP A 53 -9.32 -15.28 -27.98
C ASP A 53 -9.86 -14.26 -29.01
N GLY A 54 -10.41 -14.76 -30.12
CA GLY A 54 -10.96 -13.96 -31.21
C GLY A 54 -10.00 -13.69 -32.37
N VAL A 55 -8.78 -14.22 -32.32
CA VAL A 55 -7.79 -14.20 -33.39
C VAL A 55 -7.67 -15.62 -33.95
N CYS A 56 -7.87 -15.77 -35.26
CA CYS A 56 -7.85 -17.09 -35.86
C CYS A 56 -6.45 -17.73 -35.79
N ASP A 57 -6.44 -19.05 -35.65
CA ASP A 57 -5.27 -19.90 -35.79
C ASP A 57 -4.50 -19.50 -37.06
N GLY A 58 -3.17 -19.47 -37.03
CA GLY A 58 -2.33 -19.18 -38.20
C GLY A 58 -1.96 -17.69 -38.38
N VAL A 59 -2.73 -16.76 -37.81
CA VAL A 59 -2.27 -15.37 -37.59
C VAL A 59 -2.06 -15.05 -36.11
N ASP A 60 -2.67 -15.84 -35.24
CA ASP A 60 -2.41 -15.83 -33.80
C ASP A 60 -0.97 -16.25 -33.48
N GLN A 61 -0.28 -15.40 -32.70
CA GLN A 61 1.08 -15.58 -32.23
C GLN A 61 1.15 -16.19 -30.82
N CYS A 62 0.01 -16.30 -30.13
CA CYS A 62 -0.12 -16.67 -28.73
C CYS A 62 -1.24 -17.71 -28.52
N ALA A 63 -1.10 -18.88 -29.13
CA ALA A 63 -2.10 -19.97 -29.21
C ALA A 63 -2.63 -20.60 -27.91
N ASP A 64 -2.25 -20.07 -26.73
CA ASP A 64 -2.69 -20.54 -25.42
C ASP A 64 -3.17 -19.35 -24.56
N THR A 65 -3.82 -18.35 -25.18
CA THR A 65 -4.30 -17.17 -24.49
C THR A 65 -5.34 -17.55 -23.42
N PRO A 66 -5.17 -17.09 -22.17
CA PRO A 66 -6.15 -17.34 -21.12
C PRO A 66 -7.52 -16.72 -21.45
N LYS A 67 -8.58 -17.51 -21.29
CA LYS A 67 -9.95 -17.04 -21.56
C LYS A 67 -10.30 -15.81 -20.72
N GLY A 68 -10.72 -14.75 -21.41
CA GLY A 68 -11.09 -13.47 -20.80
C GLY A 68 -9.95 -12.45 -20.78
N ALA A 69 -8.73 -12.84 -21.17
CA ALA A 69 -7.66 -11.89 -21.39
C ALA A 69 -8.01 -10.96 -22.56
N THR A 70 -7.57 -9.71 -22.46
CA THR A 70 -7.63 -8.76 -23.57
C THR A 70 -6.38 -8.95 -24.42
N VAL A 71 -6.57 -9.25 -25.71
CA VAL A 71 -5.50 -9.50 -26.67
C VAL A 71 -5.33 -8.36 -27.67
N ASP A 72 -4.12 -8.26 -28.23
CA ASP A 72 -3.84 -7.40 -29.38
C ASP A 72 -4.32 -8.05 -30.70
N LEU A 73 -3.98 -7.43 -31.84
CA LEU A 73 -4.36 -7.94 -33.16
C LEU A 73 -3.67 -9.26 -33.54
N ASN A 74 -2.67 -9.71 -32.77
CA ASN A 74 -1.94 -10.94 -32.98
C ASN A 74 -2.31 -12.03 -31.97
N GLY A 75 -3.36 -11.83 -31.18
CA GLY A 75 -3.81 -12.79 -30.17
C GLY A 75 -2.98 -12.76 -28.89
N CYS A 76 -2.06 -11.80 -28.73
CA CYS A 76 -1.17 -11.80 -27.58
C CYS A 76 -1.72 -10.91 -26.45
N PRO A 77 -1.86 -11.45 -25.22
CA PRO A 77 -2.32 -10.68 -24.09
C PRO A 77 -1.21 -9.78 -23.53
N SER A 78 -1.62 -8.70 -22.86
CA SER A 78 -0.71 -7.80 -22.12
C SER A 78 -0.99 -7.87 -20.62
N ASP A 79 0.03 -7.59 -19.82
CA ASP A 79 -0.01 -7.52 -18.36
C ASP A 79 0.61 -6.18 -17.96
N ASP A 80 -0.23 -5.20 -17.65
CA ASP A 80 0.19 -3.80 -17.51
C ASP A 80 0.99 -3.55 -16.21
N ASP A 81 0.70 -4.28 -15.14
CA ASP A 81 1.39 -4.14 -13.85
C ASP A 81 2.43 -5.25 -13.58
N GLY A 82 2.44 -6.30 -14.41
CA GLY A 82 3.45 -7.34 -14.38
C GLY A 82 3.29 -8.29 -13.20
N ASP A 83 2.08 -8.44 -12.66
CA ASP A 83 1.79 -9.32 -11.53
C ASP A 83 1.62 -10.80 -11.94
N GLY A 84 1.60 -11.06 -13.25
CA GLY A 84 1.47 -12.39 -13.85
C GLY A 84 0.04 -12.74 -14.27
N VAL A 85 -0.92 -11.84 -14.08
CA VAL A 85 -2.32 -12.00 -14.51
C VAL A 85 -2.62 -11.03 -15.65
N PRO A 86 -2.93 -11.51 -16.87
CA PRO A 86 -3.16 -10.61 -17.98
C PRO A 86 -4.36 -9.67 -17.81
N ASN A 87 -4.26 -8.51 -18.46
CA ASN A 87 -5.33 -7.54 -18.62
C ASN A 87 -6.63 -8.24 -19.06
N GLY A 88 -7.77 -7.82 -18.52
CA GLY A 88 -9.09 -8.43 -18.80
C GLY A 88 -9.46 -9.58 -17.87
N ILE A 89 -8.47 -10.31 -17.34
CA ILE A 89 -8.66 -11.28 -16.24
C ILE A 89 -8.36 -10.62 -14.90
N ASP A 90 -7.35 -9.75 -14.90
CA ASP A 90 -6.96 -8.99 -13.72
C ASP A 90 -8.09 -8.07 -13.23
N LYS A 91 -8.45 -8.26 -11.95
CA LYS A 91 -9.47 -7.49 -11.24
C LYS A 91 -8.88 -6.39 -10.37
N CYS A 92 -7.57 -6.37 -10.20
CA CYS A 92 -6.83 -5.45 -9.34
C CYS A 92 -5.68 -4.79 -10.11
N PRO A 93 -6.00 -3.98 -11.15
CA PRO A 93 -4.97 -3.34 -11.95
C PRO A 93 -4.12 -2.38 -11.13
N GLY A 94 -2.81 -2.41 -11.37
CA GLY A 94 -1.83 -1.61 -10.65
C GLY A 94 -1.35 -2.28 -9.36
N THR A 95 -1.40 -3.61 -9.29
CA THR A 95 -0.82 -4.37 -8.19
C THR A 95 0.65 -4.00 -8.02
N MET A 96 1.04 -3.75 -6.76
CA MET A 96 2.41 -3.38 -6.44
C MET A 96 3.36 -4.56 -6.73
N LYS A 97 4.43 -4.28 -7.46
CA LYS A 97 5.47 -5.26 -7.77
C LYS A 97 6.00 -5.93 -6.50
N GLY A 98 5.98 -7.26 -6.47
CA GLY A 98 6.41 -8.07 -5.33
C GLY A 98 5.28 -8.58 -4.46
N CYS A 99 4.05 -8.10 -4.66
CA CYS A 99 2.88 -8.72 -4.09
C CYS A 99 2.65 -10.11 -4.69
N VAL A 100 2.22 -11.05 -3.84
CA VAL A 100 1.72 -12.34 -4.28
C VAL A 100 0.22 -12.21 -4.53
N VAL A 101 -0.20 -12.49 -5.75
CA VAL A 101 -1.59 -12.37 -6.20
C VAL A 101 -2.27 -13.72 -6.34
N ASN A 102 -3.60 -13.70 -6.34
CA ASN A 102 -4.40 -14.85 -6.72
C ASN A 102 -4.61 -14.90 -8.25
N ASP A 103 -5.36 -15.90 -8.74
CA ASP A 103 -5.65 -16.10 -10.18
C ASP A 103 -6.41 -14.94 -10.86
N THR A 104 -6.78 -13.90 -10.12
CA THR A 104 -7.46 -12.70 -10.61
C THR A 104 -6.66 -11.40 -10.39
N GLY A 105 -5.36 -11.51 -10.14
CA GLY A 105 -4.43 -10.37 -9.99
C GLY A 105 -4.55 -9.65 -8.64
N CYS A 106 -5.43 -10.11 -7.75
CA CYS A 106 -5.66 -9.41 -6.48
C CYS A 106 -4.75 -9.94 -5.37
N PRO A 107 -3.94 -9.07 -4.75
CA PRO A 107 -3.15 -9.44 -3.58
C PRO A 107 -4.02 -9.50 -2.32
N LYS A 108 -3.51 -10.16 -1.29
CA LYS A 108 -4.08 -10.07 0.05
C LYS A 108 -3.50 -8.86 0.78
N ASP A 109 -4.39 -8.03 1.29
CA ASP A 109 -4.13 -6.87 2.14
C ASP A 109 -5.07 -7.00 3.35
N SER A 110 -4.52 -7.34 4.51
CA SER A 110 -5.30 -7.74 5.69
C SER A 110 -5.83 -6.57 6.49
N ASP A 111 -5.11 -5.46 6.55
CA ASP A 111 -5.51 -4.26 7.29
C ASP A 111 -6.10 -3.16 6.40
N GLY A 112 -5.99 -3.31 5.07
CA GLY A 112 -6.60 -2.46 4.07
C GLY A 112 -5.90 -1.11 3.96
N ASP A 113 -4.61 -1.04 4.26
CA ASP A 113 -3.83 0.20 4.20
C ASP A 113 -3.28 0.50 2.78
N GLY A 114 -3.46 -0.44 1.85
CA GLY A 114 -3.01 -0.32 0.46
C GLY A 114 -1.66 -0.97 0.18
N VAL A 115 -1.03 -1.62 1.16
CA VAL A 115 0.19 -2.42 1.01
C VAL A 115 -0.14 -3.89 1.27
N CYS A 116 0.22 -4.76 0.32
CA CYS A 116 -0.10 -6.18 0.46
C CYS A 116 0.67 -6.84 1.61
N ASP A 117 0.07 -7.86 2.24
CA ASP A 117 0.60 -8.59 3.40
C ASP A 117 2.07 -9.01 3.26
N GLY A 118 2.52 -9.35 2.04
CA GLY A 118 3.88 -9.81 1.77
C GLY A 118 4.94 -8.70 1.79
N LEU A 119 4.53 -7.44 1.64
CA LEU A 119 5.39 -6.26 1.65
C LEU A 119 5.17 -5.39 2.89
N ASP A 120 4.04 -5.57 3.57
CA ASP A 120 3.65 -4.80 4.74
C ASP A 120 4.46 -5.20 6.00
N ARG A 121 5.12 -4.20 6.58
CA ARG A 121 5.91 -4.32 7.81
C ARG A 121 5.11 -3.98 9.07
N CYS A 122 3.91 -3.44 8.90
CA CYS A 122 3.03 -2.93 9.94
C CYS A 122 1.59 -3.47 9.74
N PRO A 123 1.35 -4.79 9.94
CA PRO A 123 0.13 -5.53 9.57
C PRO A 123 -1.18 -5.20 10.32
N ASP A 124 -1.18 -4.12 11.10
CA ASP A 124 -2.30 -3.65 11.91
C ASP A 124 -2.47 -2.12 11.76
N THR A 125 -2.10 -1.56 10.60
CA THR A 125 -2.24 -0.15 10.32
C THR A 125 -3.72 0.24 10.21
N PRO A 126 -4.19 1.26 10.97
CA PRO A 126 -5.59 1.65 10.88
C PRO A 126 -5.98 2.15 9.49
N HIS A 127 -7.09 1.62 8.95
CA HIS A 127 -7.61 2.02 7.65
C HIS A 127 -7.73 3.55 7.47
N GLY A 128 -7.25 4.06 6.34
CA GLY A 128 -7.23 5.49 6.01
C GLY A 128 -6.03 6.27 6.60
N THR A 129 -5.12 5.58 7.30
CA THR A 129 -3.83 6.15 7.70
C THR A 129 -2.96 6.36 6.47
N GLN A 130 -2.17 7.44 6.44
CA GLN A 130 -1.16 7.62 5.41
C GLN A 130 0.05 6.75 5.74
N VAL A 131 0.40 5.84 4.81
CA VAL A 131 1.46 4.86 4.98
C VAL A 131 2.62 5.07 4.01
N SER A 132 3.79 4.56 4.38
CA SER A 132 4.92 4.42 3.47
C SER A 132 4.72 3.27 2.49
N THR A 133 5.71 3.03 1.62
CA THR A 133 5.72 1.86 0.72
C THR A 133 5.76 0.51 1.45
N ASP A 134 6.07 0.52 2.75
CA ASP A 134 6.19 -0.67 3.59
C ASP A 134 4.99 -0.85 4.54
N GLY A 135 3.87 -0.14 4.32
CA GLY A 135 2.64 -0.23 5.13
C GLY A 135 2.72 0.45 6.50
N CYS A 136 3.83 1.11 6.82
CA CYS A 136 3.97 1.76 8.13
C CYS A 136 3.50 3.22 8.13
N PRO A 137 2.79 3.70 9.18
CA PRO A 137 2.32 5.07 9.26
C PRO A 137 3.43 6.11 9.09
N ILE A 138 3.25 7.08 8.19
CA ILE A 138 4.26 8.12 7.90
C ILE A 138 4.62 8.92 9.16
N GLU A 139 3.63 9.28 9.98
CA GLU A 139 3.88 10.05 11.20
C GLU A 139 4.76 9.27 12.21
N VAL A 140 4.66 7.93 12.25
CA VAL A 140 5.56 7.09 13.07
C VAL A 140 6.99 7.19 12.56
N ILE A 141 7.20 7.14 11.24
CA ILE A 141 8.52 7.23 10.61
C ILE A 141 9.14 8.61 10.86
N GLU A 142 8.38 9.69 10.71
CA GLU A 142 8.86 11.05 10.96
C GLU A 142 9.28 11.25 12.43
N ARG A 143 8.51 10.70 13.37
CA ARG A 143 8.83 10.76 14.80
C ARG A 143 10.02 9.90 15.19
N GLU A 144 10.14 8.71 14.59
CA GLU A 144 11.31 7.88 14.74
C GLU A 144 12.56 8.62 14.23
N THR A 145 12.48 9.29 13.09
CA THR A 145 13.57 10.10 12.55
C THR A 145 13.90 11.26 13.48
N GLU A 146 12.90 11.99 14.03
CA GLU A 146 13.11 13.03 15.04
C GLU A 146 13.89 12.49 16.25
N LEU A 147 13.50 11.31 16.75
CA LEU A 147 14.15 10.64 17.88
C LEU A 147 15.60 10.26 17.56
N LEU A 148 15.86 9.66 16.40
CA LEU A 148 17.19 9.19 16.01
C LEU A 148 18.14 10.36 15.74
N ASP A 149 17.70 11.39 15.02
CA ASP A 149 18.55 12.52 14.64
C ASP A 149 18.90 13.42 15.83
N THR A 150 17.95 13.62 16.75
CA THR A 150 18.11 14.61 17.83
C THR A 150 18.34 13.97 19.20
N GLY A 151 18.02 12.68 19.34
CA GLY A 151 17.92 11.99 20.62
C GLY A 151 16.74 12.47 21.46
N MET A 152 15.71 13.11 20.86
CA MET A 152 14.51 13.52 21.58
C MET A 152 13.26 13.63 20.69
N MET A 153 12.08 13.50 21.29
CA MET A 153 10.79 13.83 20.66
C MET A 153 10.03 14.84 21.51
N ARG A 154 9.39 15.83 20.87
CA ARG A 154 8.55 16.82 21.57
C ARG A 154 7.07 16.70 21.19
N LEU A 155 6.21 16.62 22.20
CA LEU A 155 4.76 16.60 22.02
C LEU A 155 4.12 17.89 22.56
N GLN A 156 3.66 18.73 21.64
CA GLN A 156 2.96 19.98 21.96
C GLN A 156 1.44 19.79 22.15
N ASN A 157 0.86 18.71 21.62
CA ASN A 157 -0.58 18.46 21.57
C ASN A 157 -1.06 17.41 22.60
N VAL A 158 -0.31 17.22 23.70
CA VAL A 158 -0.77 16.40 24.83
C VAL A 158 -1.53 17.29 25.81
N ASN A 159 -2.85 17.22 25.72
CA ASN A 159 -3.79 17.94 26.54
C ASN A 159 -4.12 17.15 27.81
N PHE A 160 -4.42 17.90 28.86
CA PHE A 160 -4.83 17.38 30.15
C PHE A 160 -6.04 18.17 30.65
N GLU A 161 -6.89 17.54 31.45
CA GLU A 161 -7.91 18.27 32.20
C GLU A 161 -7.27 19.42 33.00
N THR A 162 -7.97 20.56 33.07
CA THR A 162 -7.47 21.78 33.71
C THR A 162 -7.02 21.52 35.14
N GLY A 163 -5.75 21.82 35.44
CA GLY A 163 -5.16 21.65 36.76
C GLY A 163 -4.92 20.20 37.19
N LYS A 164 -5.17 19.22 36.32
CA LYS A 164 -5.01 17.79 36.59
C LYS A 164 -3.97 17.14 35.66
N ALA A 165 -3.68 15.88 35.95
CA ALA A 165 -2.83 15.00 35.16
C ALA A 165 -3.62 13.97 34.32
N ASN A 166 -4.96 14.06 34.29
CA ASN A 166 -5.79 13.22 33.43
C ASN A 166 -5.57 13.62 31.97
N ILE A 167 -5.13 12.67 31.14
CA ILE A 167 -4.92 12.86 29.71
C ILE A 167 -6.29 13.03 29.03
N ALA A 168 -6.41 14.03 28.17
CA ALA A 168 -7.64 14.27 27.44
C ALA A 168 -7.76 13.28 26.26
N PRO A 169 -8.97 12.79 25.90
CA PRO A 169 -9.13 11.77 24.87
C PRO A 169 -8.50 12.09 23.52
N GLU A 170 -8.49 13.36 23.12
CA GLU A 170 -7.90 13.83 21.87
C GLU A 170 -6.36 13.66 21.81
N SER A 171 -5.71 13.38 22.93
CA SER A 171 -4.26 13.18 23.00
C SER A 171 -3.83 11.73 22.86
N TYR A 172 -4.75 10.76 22.94
CA TYR A 172 -4.39 9.36 22.79
C TYR A 172 -3.80 9.01 21.41
N PRO A 173 -4.30 9.53 20.27
CA PRO A 173 -3.71 9.23 18.97
C PRO A 173 -2.22 9.59 18.86
N VAL A 174 -1.82 10.78 19.32
CA VAL A 174 -0.40 11.17 19.28
C VAL A 174 0.46 10.37 20.26
N LEU A 175 -0.11 9.93 21.39
CA LEU A 175 0.58 9.04 22.32
C LEU A 175 0.74 7.63 21.76
N ASP A 176 -0.22 7.16 20.96
CA ASP A 176 -0.13 5.86 20.29
C ASP A 176 1.02 5.81 19.29
N ILE A 177 1.17 6.87 18.50
CA ILE A 177 2.29 7.04 17.57
C ILE A 177 3.62 7.00 18.31
N VAL A 178 3.73 7.71 19.44
CA VAL A 178 4.93 7.71 20.27
C VAL A 178 5.20 6.33 20.85
N GLY A 179 4.17 5.61 21.29
CA GLY A 179 4.29 4.23 21.72
C GLY A 179 4.83 3.32 20.61
N GLN A 180 4.28 3.43 19.40
CA GLN A 180 4.73 2.68 18.22
C GLN A 180 6.19 2.97 17.85
N VAL A 181 6.67 4.20 18.02
CA VAL A 181 8.10 4.50 17.87
C VAL A 181 8.91 3.81 18.96
N LEU A 182 8.52 3.96 20.23
CA LEU A 182 9.29 3.46 21.36
C LEU A 182 9.41 1.93 21.40
N VAL A 183 8.41 1.17 20.91
CA VAL A 183 8.48 -0.29 20.88
C VAL A 183 9.55 -0.83 19.94
N LYS A 184 9.95 -0.06 18.92
CA LYS A 184 11.03 -0.42 17.98
C LYS A 184 12.41 -0.36 18.63
N TRP A 185 12.53 0.33 19.77
CA TRP A 185 13.80 0.66 20.41
C TRP A 185 13.88 0.17 21.86
N PRO A 186 13.81 -1.15 22.13
CA PRO A 186 13.79 -1.70 23.49
C PRO A 186 15.10 -1.48 24.27
N GLY A 187 16.19 -1.12 23.59
CA GLY A 187 17.47 -0.80 24.21
C GLY A 187 17.58 0.64 24.74
N LEU A 188 16.69 1.54 24.33
CA LEU A 188 16.78 2.93 24.74
C LEU A 188 16.33 3.11 26.19
N LYS A 189 17.01 4.04 26.86
CA LYS A 189 16.64 4.62 28.13
C LYS A 189 16.12 6.03 27.86
N ILE A 190 14.93 6.33 28.36
CA ILE A 190 14.20 7.54 28.01
C ILE A 190 13.83 8.31 29.29
N GLU A 191 14.09 9.61 29.29
CA GLU A 191 13.50 10.53 30.26
C GLU A 191 12.23 11.15 29.68
N VAL A 192 11.11 11.00 30.39
CA VAL A 192 9.83 11.63 30.09
C VAL A 192 9.73 12.93 30.89
N GLY A 193 9.91 14.05 30.21
CA GLY A 193 9.92 15.39 30.78
C GLY A 193 8.56 16.08 30.66
N GLY A 194 8.01 16.55 31.77
CA GLY A 194 6.79 17.36 31.77
C GLY A 194 7.10 18.85 31.94
N HIS A 195 6.41 19.72 31.20
CA HIS A 195 6.59 21.17 31.27
C HIS A 195 5.26 21.92 31.42
N THR A 196 5.29 23.06 32.10
CA THR A 196 4.15 23.99 32.21
C THR A 196 4.49 25.36 31.64
N ASP A 197 3.47 26.19 31.46
CA ASP A 197 3.65 27.63 31.36
C ASP A 197 3.92 28.26 32.75
N SER A 198 4.22 29.56 32.76
CA SER A 198 4.60 30.28 33.99
C SER A 198 3.42 30.71 34.87
N ARG A 199 2.16 30.38 34.52
CA ARG A 199 1.02 30.77 35.34
C ARG A 199 0.89 29.84 36.54
N GLY A 200 0.50 30.40 37.69
CA GLY A 200 0.36 29.65 38.94
C GLY A 200 1.65 29.61 39.77
N GLN A 201 1.61 28.84 40.87
CA GLN A 201 2.74 28.74 41.80
C GLN A 201 3.80 27.77 41.25
N PRO A 202 5.10 28.15 41.23
CA PRO A 202 6.16 27.29 40.69
C PRO A 202 6.21 25.89 41.29
N ALA A 203 6.04 25.76 42.62
CA ALA A 203 6.02 24.47 43.30
C ALA A 203 4.83 23.58 42.86
N LYS A 204 3.65 24.19 42.62
CA LYS A 204 2.49 23.46 42.09
C LYS A 204 2.72 23.02 40.65
N ASN A 205 3.32 23.90 39.84
CA ASN A 205 3.65 23.59 38.46
C ASN A 205 4.70 22.48 38.33
N GLN A 206 5.69 22.46 39.24
CA GLN A 206 6.67 21.38 39.35
C GLN A 206 5.96 20.05 39.56
N ALA A 207 5.17 19.92 40.63
CA ALA A 207 4.43 18.69 40.95
C ALA A 207 3.45 18.29 39.83
N LEU A 208 2.72 19.26 39.25
CA LEU A 208 1.78 19.01 38.17
C LEU A 208 2.47 18.47 36.90
N SER A 209 3.62 19.05 36.54
CA SER A 209 4.37 18.62 35.36
C SER A 209 4.90 17.19 35.49
N GLU A 210 5.37 16.81 36.68
CA GLU A 210 5.83 15.46 36.98
C GLU A 210 4.67 14.45 36.94
N ALA A 211 3.54 14.79 37.57
CA ALA A 211 2.35 13.96 37.55
C ALA A 211 1.84 13.71 36.12
N ARG A 212 1.90 14.72 35.25
CA ARG A 212 1.52 14.62 33.84
C ARG A 212 2.45 13.73 33.04
N ALA A 213 3.77 13.89 33.21
CA ALA A 213 4.75 13.02 32.58
C ALA A 213 4.58 11.56 33.05
N ASN A 214 4.28 11.35 34.33
CA ASN A 214 3.98 10.02 34.87
C ASN A 214 2.67 9.42 34.30
N ALA A 215 1.63 10.24 34.11
CA ALA A 215 0.38 9.79 33.49
C ALA A 215 0.62 9.34 32.04
N VAL A 216 1.43 10.08 31.28
CA VAL A 216 1.84 9.70 29.93
C VAL A 216 2.60 8.38 29.92
N LEU A 217 3.60 8.23 30.80
CA LEU A 217 4.34 6.97 30.92
C LEU A 217 3.43 5.79 31.29
N SER A 218 2.48 6.02 32.21
CA SER A 218 1.52 5.00 32.64
C SER A 218 0.60 4.57 31.50
N TYR A 219 0.16 5.52 30.67
CA TYR A 219 -0.62 5.22 29.46
C TYR A 219 0.19 4.34 28.49
N LEU A 220 1.42 4.76 28.16
CA LEU A 220 2.27 4.06 27.19
C LEU A 220 2.59 2.64 27.66
N THR A 221 3.07 2.47 28.88
CA THR A 221 3.42 1.14 29.43
C THR A 221 2.19 0.26 29.69
N GLY A 222 1.01 0.86 29.91
CA GLY A 222 -0.25 0.13 30.02
C GLY A 222 -0.79 -0.37 28.68
N LYS A 223 -0.57 0.38 27.59
CA LYS A 223 -1.05 0.04 26.26
C LYS A 223 -0.08 -0.84 25.47
N PHE A 224 1.22 -0.59 25.59
CA PHE A 224 2.27 -1.29 24.86
C PHE A 224 3.06 -2.19 25.81
N SER A 225 2.71 -3.47 25.84
CA SER A 225 3.25 -4.46 26.80
C SER A 225 4.76 -4.70 26.69
N THR A 226 5.37 -4.36 25.55
CA THR A 226 6.81 -4.48 25.33
C THR A 226 7.59 -3.35 26.01
N LEU A 227 6.96 -2.21 26.31
CA LEU A 227 7.61 -1.09 26.98
C LEU A 227 7.79 -1.38 28.47
N GLN A 228 9.03 -1.58 28.89
CA GLN A 228 9.35 -1.90 30.28
C GLN A 228 9.54 -0.62 31.11
N PRO A 229 8.88 -0.48 32.28
CA PRO A 229 9.03 0.71 33.13
C PRO A 229 10.49 1.06 33.49
N SER A 230 11.38 0.06 33.57
CA SER A 230 12.81 0.25 33.84
C SER A 230 13.60 0.92 32.71
N GLN A 231 12.99 1.11 31.54
CA GLN A 231 13.55 1.92 30.45
C GLN A 231 13.33 3.42 30.67
N TYR A 232 12.41 3.80 31.57
CA TYR A 232 11.92 5.16 31.66
C TYR A 232 12.26 5.81 32.99
N THR A 233 12.53 7.10 32.93
CA THR A 233 12.60 7.99 34.09
C THR A 233 11.64 9.16 33.86
N VAL A 234 11.03 9.67 34.93
CA VAL A 234 10.09 10.79 34.83
C VAL A 234 10.71 12.01 35.51
N LYS A 235 10.59 13.18 34.87
CA LYS A 235 10.95 14.46 35.50
C LYS A 235 9.91 15.52 35.22
N GLY A 236 9.48 16.21 36.27
CA GLY A 236 8.81 17.50 36.14
C GLY A 236 9.82 18.62 35.99
N TYR A 237 9.56 19.58 35.11
CA TYR A 237 10.36 20.80 34.97
C TYR A 237 9.57 22.06 35.34
N GLY A 238 8.25 21.95 35.55
CA GLY A 238 7.37 23.10 35.72
C GLY A 238 7.62 24.16 34.63
N PRO A 239 7.75 25.46 34.98
CA PRO A 239 8.00 26.53 34.01
C PRO A 239 9.51 26.80 33.76
N THR A 240 10.42 25.98 34.29
CA THR A 240 11.86 26.34 34.36
C THR A 240 12.63 26.17 33.05
N LYS A 241 12.05 25.45 32.07
CA LYS A 241 12.63 25.16 30.75
C LYS A 241 11.68 25.59 29.62
N PRO A 242 11.40 26.90 29.45
CA PRO A 242 10.53 27.38 28.39
C PRO A 242 11.22 27.28 27.01
N ILE A 243 10.45 26.93 25.99
CA ILE A 243 10.87 26.96 24.58
C ILE A 243 10.37 28.21 23.84
N ALA A 244 9.48 28.96 24.47
CA ALA A 244 9.01 30.25 24.00
C ALA A 244 8.80 31.21 25.19
N PRO A 245 8.86 32.54 24.99
CA PRO A 245 8.58 33.50 26.06
C PRO A 245 7.16 33.33 26.62
N ASN A 246 6.98 33.29 27.95
CA ASN A 246 5.65 33.21 28.58
C ASN A 246 4.84 34.53 28.50
N SER A 247 4.94 35.26 27.39
CA SER A 247 4.33 36.58 27.20
C SER A 247 2.98 36.53 26.47
N SER A 248 2.61 35.41 25.85
CA SER A 248 1.36 35.26 25.10
C SER A 248 0.73 33.89 25.30
N ALA A 249 -0.59 33.79 25.09
CA ALA A 249 -1.32 32.51 25.19
C ALA A 249 -0.76 31.44 24.24
N LEU A 250 -0.38 31.85 23.01
CA LEU A 250 0.23 30.96 22.02
C LEU A 250 1.60 30.43 22.48
N ASN A 251 2.46 31.29 23.03
CA ASN A 251 3.76 30.83 23.52
C ASN A 251 3.66 30.00 24.80
N MET A 252 2.72 30.33 25.69
CA MET A 252 2.41 29.51 26.85
C MET A 252 1.93 28.12 26.41
N ALA A 253 1.15 28.02 25.34
CA ALA A 253 0.76 26.73 24.77
C ALA A 253 1.97 25.90 24.34
N LYS A 254 2.95 26.50 23.66
CA LYS A 254 4.21 25.82 23.31
C LYS A 254 4.98 25.31 24.54
N ASN A 255 4.95 26.06 25.64
CA ASN A 255 5.65 25.66 26.87
C ASN A 255 4.97 24.50 27.61
N ARG A 256 3.64 24.34 27.46
CA ARG A 256 2.90 23.18 27.99
C ARG A 256 3.10 22.00 27.06
N ARG A 257 4.03 21.11 27.41
CA ARG A 257 4.45 20.01 26.54
C ARG A 257 4.99 18.84 27.35
N VAL A 258 5.11 17.71 26.66
CA VAL A 258 5.85 16.54 27.13
C VAL A 258 7.01 16.28 26.18
N GLU A 259 8.18 15.95 26.72
CA GLU A 259 9.37 15.60 25.95
C GLU A 259 9.81 14.17 26.30
N PHE A 260 10.32 13.45 25.31
CA PHE A 260 10.98 12.16 25.47
C PHE A 260 12.43 12.36 25.08
N VAL A 261 13.37 12.13 26.00
CA VAL A 261 14.79 12.39 25.77
C VAL A 261 15.58 11.10 25.98
N VAL A 262 16.36 10.72 24.98
CA VAL A 262 17.26 9.56 25.06
C VAL A 262 18.43 9.91 25.98
N ILE A 263 18.60 9.12 27.05
CA ILE A 263 19.68 9.34 28.03
C ILE A 263 20.94 8.53 27.71
N ASN A 264 20.81 7.44 26.96
CA ASN A 264 21.90 6.58 26.49
C ASN A 264 22.08 6.72 24.97
N LYS A 265 22.51 7.91 24.54
CA LYS A 265 22.58 8.27 23.10
C LYS A 265 23.54 7.40 22.29
N GLU A 266 24.45 6.70 22.94
CA GLU A 266 25.36 5.72 22.31
C GLU A 266 24.66 4.48 21.74
N VAL A 267 23.37 4.30 22.02
CA VAL A 267 22.53 3.20 21.49
C VAL A 267 21.74 3.62 20.24
N LEU A 268 21.74 4.91 19.88
CA LEU A 268 21.12 5.43 18.66
C LEU A 268 21.96 5.11 17.42
#